data_AF-A0A235BTD0-F1
#
_entry.id   AF-A0A235BTD0-F1
#
_cell.length_a   1.000
_cell.length_b   1.000
_cell.length_c   1.000
_cell.angle_alpha   90.00
_cell.angle_beta   90.00
_cell.angle_gamma   90.00
#
_symmetry.space_group_name_H-M   'P 1'
#
loop_
_entity.id
_entity.type
_entity.pdbx_description
1 polymer ?
#
loop_
_entity_poly.entity_id
_entity_poly.type
_entity_poly.pdbx_seq_one_letter_code
_entity_poly.pdbx_strand_id
1 'polypeptide(L)'
;MYKKVLPLVVLTVLACQGGGGYRDMAMITDAERSLRGVKNALEEYWVDNGTYPGEGADLETVLNPYFLRVRTKENDDAAIHSAKIENASNQLENVSSMLANVKRQAEPVLDSSTMAALLSHMKKIEGLISQYTLEVEAIKIPTVNINTGDEFKEMLDILNGMKPDSLVSEIDNNLIGKSDEVVHLLDRLKDRLTELPLDSVRVTEAIDGVDAISSTFKVYDAYLTHQAVTEKQVVIPEREFANVEALLDTSAFDSSLMQIMEDVKQGINQYRSQEILKDDLISLVNGIKGLKRAKTIMLKYEGTLRKDVQKSAKILKANVTLSEMAEAIENYKREHGSYPPEGSDIEPIIHSHFVEVTMGGDTIDRYEKNLSYLEEFPSYLIADPEKGFELRARVANAVGTPIFCRKEILSDWDKVISAFAGNPTYRTINPKVTYFLTARAKDSRNTLICERSPVRSEVKGKEEKLETEK
;
A
#
# COMPACT_ATOMS: atom_id res chain seq x y z
N MET A 1 29.72 -14.24 64.81
CA MET A 1 28.69 -15.28 64.99
C MET A 1 27.39 -14.61 65.40
N TYR A 2 26.41 -14.53 64.50
CA TYR A 2 24.97 -14.74 64.72
C TYR A 2 24.28 -14.49 63.38
N LYS A 3 23.87 -15.59 62.74
CA LYS A 3 23.06 -15.62 61.53
C LYS A 3 21.70 -14.97 61.84
N LYS A 4 21.25 -14.02 61.03
CA LYS A 4 19.84 -13.66 60.94
C LYS A 4 19.32 -14.10 59.58
N VAL A 5 18.52 -15.14 59.65
CA VAL A 5 17.63 -15.66 58.60
C VAL A 5 16.62 -14.57 58.28
N LEU A 6 16.60 -14.11 57.03
CA LEU A 6 15.52 -13.29 56.49
C LEU A 6 14.60 -14.23 55.69
N PRO A 7 13.32 -14.41 56.08
CA PRO A 7 12.42 -15.28 55.36
C PRO A 7 11.95 -14.60 54.08
N LEU A 8 12.02 -15.39 53.01
CA LEU A 8 11.40 -15.24 51.70
C LEU A 8 9.91 -14.86 51.86
N VAL A 9 9.58 -13.57 51.73
CA VAL A 9 8.20 -13.14 51.50
C VAL A 9 7.92 -13.38 50.02
N VAL A 10 7.40 -14.57 49.73
CA VAL A 10 6.69 -14.85 48.48
C VAL A 10 5.48 -13.92 48.46
N LEU A 11 5.54 -12.89 47.61
CA LEU A 11 4.38 -12.09 47.23
C LEU A 11 3.47 -13.00 46.41
N THR A 12 2.65 -13.80 47.08
CA THR A 12 1.42 -14.34 46.51
C THR A 12 0.47 -13.17 46.32
N VAL A 13 0.58 -12.53 45.16
CA VAL A 13 -0.53 -11.74 44.61
C VAL A 13 -1.66 -12.74 44.39
N LEU A 14 -2.53 -12.83 45.38
CA LEU A 14 -3.85 -13.41 45.28
C LEU A 14 -4.56 -12.65 44.16
N ALA A 15 -4.53 -13.24 42.97
CA ALA A 15 -5.38 -12.86 41.87
C ALA A 15 -6.83 -13.05 42.30
N CYS A 16 -7.47 -11.94 42.70
CA CYS A 16 -8.91 -11.79 42.59
C CYS A 16 -9.26 -11.95 41.10
N GLN A 17 -9.58 -13.19 40.73
CA GLN A 17 -10.20 -13.53 39.48
C GLN A 17 -11.53 -12.80 39.37
N GLY A 18 -11.74 -12.09 38.27
CA GLY A 18 -13.10 -12.02 37.78
C GLY A 18 -13.46 -11.06 36.65
N GLY A 19 -12.57 -10.76 35.71
CA GLY A 19 -12.95 -10.21 34.41
C GLY A 19 -12.46 -11.17 33.33
N GLY A 20 -13.35 -11.64 32.46
CA GLY A 20 -12.96 -12.40 31.29
C GLY A 20 -11.94 -11.60 30.47
N GLY A 21 -10.89 -12.25 29.97
CA GLY A 21 -9.86 -11.57 29.16
C GLY A 21 -10.43 -11.01 27.86
N TYR A 22 -9.59 -10.37 27.04
CA TYR A 22 -9.99 -9.79 25.74
C TYR A 22 -10.80 -10.73 24.84
N ARG A 23 -10.56 -12.05 24.92
CA ARG A 23 -11.33 -13.06 24.18
C ARG A 23 -12.79 -13.13 24.62
N ASP A 24 -13.07 -13.07 25.91
CA ASP A 24 -14.44 -13.10 26.45
C ASP A 24 -15.18 -11.81 26.07
N MET A 25 -14.51 -10.66 26.11
CA MET A 25 -15.09 -9.39 25.63
C MET A 25 -15.44 -9.45 24.14
N ALA A 26 -14.58 -10.01 23.30
CA ALA A 26 -14.88 -10.19 21.88
C ALA A 26 -16.08 -11.12 21.65
N MET A 27 -16.20 -12.22 22.40
CA MET A 27 -17.33 -13.15 22.32
C MET A 27 -18.65 -12.50 22.78
N ILE A 28 -18.61 -11.66 23.82
CA ILE A 28 -19.77 -10.89 24.27
C ILE A 28 -20.20 -9.89 23.19
N THR A 29 -19.25 -9.12 22.62
CA THR A 29 -19.56 -8.16 21.56
C THR A 29 -20.10 -8.82 20.29
N ASP A 30 -19.57 -9.98 19.91
CA ASP A 30 -20.08 -10.74 18.75
C ASP A 30 -21.51 -11.24 19.00
N ALA A 31 -21.78 -11.77 20.21
CA ALA A 31 -23.12 -12.16 20.63
C ALA A 31 -24.10 -10.97 20.69
N GLU A 32 -23.69 -9.80 21.18
CA GLU A 32 -24.52 -8.58 21.17
C GLU A 32 -24.87 -8.15 19.74
N ARG A 33 -23.90 -8.19 18.82
CA ARG A 33 -24.12 -7.88 17.40
C ARG A 33 -25.10 -8.86 16.77
N SER A 34 -24.93 -10.16 17.02
CA SER A 34 -25.82 -11.21 16.53
C SER A 34 -27.24 -11.08 17.11
N LEU A 35 -27.37 -10.76 18.40
CA LEU A 35 -28.69 -10.57 19.04
C LEU A 35 -29.42 -9.35 18.47
N ARG A 36 -28.68 -8.29 18.14
CA ARG A 36 -29.20 -7.13 17.42
C ARG A 36 -29.66 -7.50 16.01
N GLY A 37 -28.96 -8.41 15.33
CA GLY A 37 -29.41 -8.98 14.05
C GLY A 37 -30.76 -9.67 14.17
N VAL A 38 -30.95 -10.53 15.17
CA VAL A 38 -32.24 -11.19 15.45
C VAL A 38 -33.34 -10.18 15.79
N LYS A 39 -33.02 -9.14 16.57
CA LYS A 39 -33.94 -8.02 16.83
C LYS A 39 -34.35 -7.32 15.55
N ASN A 40 -33.42 -6.96 14.67
CA ASN A 40 -33.76 -6.27 13.42
C ASN A 40 -34.68 -7.13 12.55
N ALA A 41 -34.40 -8.43 12.43
CA ALA A 41 -35.28 -9.37 11.74
C ALA A 41 -36.69 -9.45 12.36
N LEU A 42 -36.82 -9.37 13.69
CA LEU A 42 -38.13 -9.29 14.37
C LEU A 42 -38.88 -7.99 14.05
N GLU A 43 -38.17 -6.87 13.93
CA GLU A 43 -38.76 -5.59 13.55
C GLU A 43 -39.23 -5.61 12.08
N GLU A 44 -38.43 -6.17 11.18
CA GLU A 44 -38.83 -6.38 9.77
C GLU A 44 -40.03 -7.33 9.68
N TYR A 45 -40.03 -8.43 10.42
CA TYR A 45 -41.18 -9.33 10.52
C TYR A 45 -42.46 -8.61 10.94
N TRP A 46 -42.36 -7.71 11.92
CA TRP A 46 -43.52 -6.91 12.35
C TRP A 46 -44.00 -5.98 11.25
N VAL A 47 -43.11 -5.37 10.47
CA VAL A 47 -43.48 -4.49 9.35
C VAL A 47 -44.29 -5.27 8.32
N ASP A 48 -43.87 -6.50 8.02
CA ASP A 48 -44.51 -7.33 7.00
C ASP A 48 -45.84 -7.95 7.48
N ASN A 49 -45.96 -8.26 8.76
CA ASN A 49 -47.08 -9.06 9.31
C ASN A 49 -48.00 -8.28 10.27
N GLY A 50 -47.63 -7.06 10.66
CA GLY A 50 -48.37 -6.23 11.63
C GLY A 50 -48.37 -6.75 13.07
N THR A 51 -47.59 -7.79 13.37
CA THR A 51 -47.46 -8.42 14.69
C THR A 51 -46.12 -9.16 14.78
N TYR A 52 -45.56 -9.28 15.99
CA TYR A 52 -44.42 -10.17 16.26
C TYR A 52 -44.86 -11.64 16.27
N PRO A 53 -43.93 -12.61 16.17
CA PRO A 53 -44.24 -14.03 16.27
C PRO A 53 -44.93 -14.36 17.60
N GLY A 54 -45.85 -15.33 17.62
CA GLY A 54 -46.53 -15.76 18.85
C GLY A 54 -45.58 -16.36 19.90
N GLU A 55 -46.02 -16.46 21.15
CA GLU A 55 -45.25 -17.15 22.20
C GLU A 55 -44.99 -18.61 21.78
N GLY A 56 -43.75 -19.07 21.94
CA GLY A 56 -43.34 -20.43 21.55
C GLY A 56 -43.12 -20.63 20.04
N ALA A 57 -43.16 -19.57 19.23
CA ALA A 57 -42.81 -19.65 17.82
C ALA A 57 -41.36 -20.12 17.63
N ASP A 58 -41.15 -20.96 16.62
CA ASP A 58 -39.81 -21.32 16.17
C ASP A 58 -39.18 -20.14 15.42
N LEU A 59 -38.29 -19.41 16.10
CA LEU A 59 -37.63 -18.25 15.53
C LEU A 59 -36.78 -18.59 14.31
N GLU A 60 -36.25 -19.81 14.22
CA GLU A 60 -35.49 -20.23 13.05
C GLU A 60 -36.42 -20.22 11.84
N THR A 61 -37.48 -21.02 11.86
CA THR A 61 -38.44 -21.08 10.76
C THR A 61 -39.02 -19.70 10.41
N VAL A 62 -39.34 -18.89 11.42
CA VAL A 62 -40.04 -17.60 11.23
C VAL A 62 -39.11 -16.49 10.74
N LEU A 63 -37.86 -16.43 11.21
CA LEU A 63 -36.94 -15.34 10.88
C LEU A 63 -35.95 -15.71 9.77
N ASN A 64 -35.81 -16.99 9.43
CA ASN A 64 -34.93 -17.45 8.35
C ASN A 64 -35.05 -16.64 7.05
N PRO A 65 -36.25 -16.23 6.57
CA PRO A 65 -36.39 -15.40 5.37
C PRO A 65 -35.63 -14.06 5.42
N TYR A 66 -35.50 -13.44 6.61
CA TYR A 66 -34.82 -12.14 6.80
C TYR A 66 -33.29 -12.28 6.92
N PHE A 67 -32.78 -13.51 6.99
CA PHE A 67 -31.34 -13.80 7.02
C PHE A 67 -30.82 -14.35 5.68
N LEU A 68 -31.67 -14.44 4.66
CA LEU A 68 -31.27 -14.89 3.34
C LEU A 68 -30.30 -13.88 2.71
N ARG A 69 -29.13 -14.36 2.30
CA ARG A 69 -28.14 -13.59 1.56
C ARG A 69 -27.70 -14.33 0.31
N VAL A 70 -27.50 -13.59 -0.77
CA VAL A 70 -26.85 -14.11 -1.98
C VAL A 70 -25.37 -14.29 -1.67
N ARG A 71 -24.91 -15.54 -1.72
CA ARG A 71 -23.48 -15.88 -1.67
C ARG A 71 -22.99 -16.19 -3.08
N THR A 72 -21.84 -15.63 -3.42
CA THR A 72 -21.16 -15.91 -4.67
C THR A 72 -19.98 -16.81 -4.39
N LYS A 73 -19.89 -17.93 -5.11
CA LYS A 73 -18.73 -18.81 -5.10
C LYS A 73 -18.13 -18.84 -6.50
N GLU A 74 -16.87 -18.47 -6.59
CA GLU A 74 -16.06 -18.51 -7.82
C GLU A 74 -14.96 -19.57 -7.67
N ASN A 75 -14.15 -19.75 -8.70
CA ASN A 75 -12.98 -20.62 -8.66
C ASN A 75 -12.03 -20.23 -7.51
N ASP A 76 -11.65 -21.20 -6.68
CA ASP A 76 -10.69 -21.00 -5.57
C ASP A 76 -9.31 -20.50 -6.07
N ASP A 77 -8.96 -20.81 -7.32
CA ASP A 77 -7.71 -20.40 -7.97
C ASP A 77 -7.69 -18.93 -8.44
N ALA A 78 -8.83 -18.21 -8.40
CA ALA A 78 -8.90 -16.81 -8.81
C ALA A 78 -7.92 -15.93 -8.00
N ALA A 79 -7.81 -16.18 -6.69
CA ALA A 79 -6.87 -15.48 -5.82
C ALA A 79 -5.40 -15.71 -6.22
N ILE A 80 -5.06 -16.92 -6.67
CA ILE A 80 -3.71 -17.26 -7.15
C ILE A 80 -3.39 -16.47 -8.41
N HIS A 81 -4.33 -16.39 -9.35
CA HIS A 81 -4.16 -15.61 -10.58
C HIS A 81 -4.07 -14.11 -10.31
N SER A 82 -4.88 -13.57 -9.41
CA SER A 82 -4.79 -12.17 -8.97
C SER A 82 -3.43 -11.85 -8.36
N ALA A 83 -2.91 -12.71 -7.48
CA ALA A 83 -1.59 -12.52 -6.88
C ALA A 83 -0.45 -12.55 -7.91
N LYS A 84 -0.57 -13.38 -8.96
CA LYS A 84 0.39 -13.39 -10.07
C LYS A 84 0.39 -12.08 -10.86
N ILE A 85 -0.78 -11.53 -11.13
CA ILE A 85 -0.96 -10.25 -11.81
C ILE A 85 -0.42 -9.09 -10.97
N GLU A 86 -0.74 -9.06 -9.68
CA GLU A 86 -0.25 -8.02 -8.76
C GLU A 86 1.28 -8.05 -8.65
N ASN A 87 1.89 -9.23 -8.47
CA ASN A 87 3.34 -9.38 -8.45
C ASN A 87 4.00 -8.89 -9.76
N ALA A 88 3.37 -9.16 -10.90
CA ALA A 88 3.84 -8.70 -12.20
C ALA A 88 3.77 -7.18 -12.33
N SER A 89 2.65 -6.55 -11.96
CA SER A 89 2.51 -5.09 -11.91
C SER A 89 3.57 -4.45 -11.02
N ASN A 90 3.74 -4.98 -9.81
CA ASN A 90 4.72 -4.47 -8.85
C ASN A 90 6.15 -4.58 -9.39
N GLN A 91 6.48 -5.65 -10.12
CA GLN A 91 7.81 -5.76 -10.73
C GLN A 91 8.05 -4.74 -11.84
N LEU A 92 7.07 -4.48 -12.69
CA LEU A 92 7.15 -3.46 -13.74
C LEU A 92 7.28 -2.04 -13.15
N GLU A 93 6.48 -1.73 -12.14
CA GLU A 93 6.55 -0.44 -11.42
C GLU A 93 7.90 -0.24 -10.71
N ASN A 94 8.43 -1.30 -10.11
CA ASN A 94 9.77 -1.29 -9.50
C ASN A 94 10.85 -0.96 -10.54
N VAL A 95 10.78 -1.54 -11.74
CA VAL A 95 11.73 -1.22 -12.82
C VAL A 95 11.60 0.25 -13.22
N SER A 96 10.39 0.76 -13.46
CA SER A 96 10.17 2.19 -13.78
C SER A 96 10.74 3.13 -12.71
N SER A 97 10.52 2.80 -11.44
CA SER A 97 11.05 3.57 -10.31
C SER A 97 12.57 3.55 -10.25
N MET A 98 13.20 2.40 -10.54
CA MET A 98 14.66 2.29 -10.62
C MET A 98 15.21 3.11 -11.78
N LEU A 99 14.56 3.11 -12.95
CA LEU A 99 14.95 3.94 -14.10
C LEU A 99 14.86 5.43 -13.75
N ALA A 100 13.76 5.90 -13.16
CA ALA A 100 13.63 7.30 -12.74
C ALA A 100 14.74 7.72 -11.75
N ASN A 101 15.12 6.85 -10.82
CA ASN A 101 16.21 7.09 -9.90
C ASN A 101 17.57 7.18 -10.62
N VAL A 102 17.84 6.29 -11.57
CA VAL A 102 19.08 6.33 -12.39
C VAL A 102 19.16 7.64 -13.15
N LYS A 103 18.07 8.09 -13.77
CA LYS A 103 18.03 9.38 -14.47
C LYS A 103 18.43 10.52 -13.55
N ARG A 104 17.81 10.62 -12.37
CA ARG A 104 18.11 11.67 -11.38
C ARG A 104 19.58 11.66 -10.93
N GLN A 105 20.16 10.46 -10.78
CA GLN A 105 21.54 10.30 -10.31
C GLN A 105 22.58 10.54 -11.42
N ALA A 106 22.20 10.36 -12.69
CA ALA A 106 23.08 10.59 -13.83
C ALA A 106 23.10 12.05 -14.29
N GLU A 107 22.00 12.78 -14.08
CA GLU A 107 21.82 14.17 -14.54
C GLU A 107 22.92 15.16 -14.09
N PRO A 108 23.39 15.19 -12.83
CA PRO A 108 24.43 16.14 -12.43
C PRO A 108 25.84 15.77 -12.94
N VAL A 109 26.04 14.52 -13.40
CA VAL A 109 27.37 13.99 -13.72
C VAL A 109 27.60 13.87 -15.23
N LEU A 110 26.55 13.58 -16.00
CA LEU A 110 26.64 13.38 -17.44
C LEU A 110 26.56 14.68 -18.21
N ASP A 111 27.37 14.79 -19.26
CA ASP A 111 27.18 15.83 -20.27
C ASP A 111 25.88 15.60 -21.06
N SER A 112 25.37 16.66 -21.69
CA SER A 112 24.10 16.62 -22.39
C SER A 112 24.01 15.57 -23.49
N SER A 113 25.12 15.24 -24.16
CA SER A 113 25.13 14.25 -25.25
C SER A 113 25.05 12.83 -24.71
N THR A 114 25.81 12.52 -23.67
CA THR A 114 25.79 11.21 -23.01
C THR A 114 24.47 10.97 -22.28
N MET A 115 23.92 12.01 -21.65
CA MET A 115 22.60 11.95 -21.02
C MET A 115 21.49 11.69 -22.05
N ALA A 116 21.54 12.34 -23.22
CA ALA A 116 20.58 12.10 -24.29
C ALA A 116 20.63 10.65 -24.81
N ALA A 117 21.84 10.08 -24.95
CA ALA A 117 22.01 8.67 -25.32
C ALA A 117 21.40 7.72 -24.27
N LEU A 118 21.69 7.93 -22.99
CA LEU A 118 21.12 7.17 -21.88
C LEU A 118 19.57 7.20 -21.92
N LEU A 119 19.00 8.40 -22.02
CA LEU A 119 17.55 8.59 -22.05
C LEU A 119 16.88 7.91 -23.26
N SER A 120 17.56 7.85 -24.40
CA SER A 120 17.05 7.13 -25.58
C SER A 120 16.85 5.64 -25.31
N HIS A 121 17.79 4.99 -24.64
CA HIS A 121 17.67 3.58 -24.26
C HIS A 121 16.63 3.38 -23.14
N MET A 122 16.61 4.27 -22.14
CA MET A 122 15.59 4.23 -21.08
C MET A 122 14.16 4.31 -21.63
N LYS A 123 13.91 5.22 -22.58
CA LYS A 123 12.60 5.40 -23.21
C LYS A 123 12.10 4.14 -23.92
N LYS A 124 13.00 3.36 -24.52
CA LYS A 124 12.65 2.07 -25.14
C LYS A 124 12.20 1.06 -24.09
N ILE A 125 12.91 0.97 -22.95
CA ILE A 125 12.50 0.12 -21.83
C ILE A 125 11.17 0.58 -21.22
N GLU A 126 10.96 1.89 -21.02
CA GLU A 126 9.68 2.44 -20.55
C GLU A 126 8.53 2.13 -21.51
N GLY A 127 8.79 2.16 -22.82
CA GLY A 127 7.86 1.72 -23.85
C GLY A 127 7.52 0.23 -23.73
N LEU A 128 8.51 -0.64 -23.43
CA LEU A 128 8.27 -2.05 -23.15
C LEU A 128 7.46 -2.27 -21.87
N ILE A 129 7.76 -1.53 -20.81
CA ILE A 129 7.00 -1.61 -19.56
C ILE A 129 5.54 -1.26 -19.81
N SER A 130 5.28 -0.17 -20.54
CA SER A 130 3.91 0.23 -20.91
C SER A 130 3.19 -0.84 -21.73
N GLN A 131 3.90 -1.49 -22.66
CA GLN A 131 3.39 -2.63 -23.42
C GLN A 131 3.05 -3.82 -22.51
N TYR A 132 3.91 -4.16 -21.55
CA TYR A 132 3.67 -5.23 -20.59
C TYR A 132 2.56 -4.91 -19.59
N THR A 133 2.37 -3.65 -19.22
CA THR A 133 1.21 -3.24 -18.42
C THR A 133 -0.10 -3.52 -19.16
N LEU A 134 -0.18 -3.25 -20.47
CA LEU A 134 -1.35 -3.60 -21.28
C LEU A 134 -1.59 -5.13 -21.36
N GLU A 135 -0.53 -5.95 -21.31
CA GLU A 135 -0.65 -7.41 -21.22
C GLU A 135 -1.25 -7.85 -19.88
N VAL A 136 -0.76 -7.26 -18.80
CA VAL A 136 -1.23 -7.51 -17.43
C VAL A 136 -2.73 -7.17 -17.31
N GLU A 137 -3.18 -6.12 -18.00
CA GLU A 137 -4.58 -5.71 -18.07
C GLU A 137 -5.43 -6.54 -19.06
N ALA A 138 -4.83 -7.52 -19.75
CA ALA A 138 -5.42 -8.32 -20.82
C ALA A 138 -6.01 -7.50 -21.98
N ILE A 139 -5.50 -6.30 -22.24
CA ILE A 139 -5.97 -5.42 -23.32
C ILE A 139 -5.41 -5.86 -24.67
N LYS A 140 -4.11 -6.17 -24.71
CA LYS A 140 -3.41 -6.53 -25.95
C LYS A 140 -2.16 -7.34 -25.62
N ILE A 141 -1.83 -8.29 -26.50
CA ILE A 141 -0.50 -8.91 -26.52
C ILE A 141 0.36 -8.15 -27.55
N PRO A 142 1.28 -7.28 -27.12
CA PRO A 142 2.19 -6.55 -28.00
C PRO A 142 3.25 -7.48 -28.61
N THR A 143 3.56 -7.22 -29.86
CA THR A 143 4.76 -7.73 -30.52
C THR A 143 5.97 -6.96 -30.00
N VAL A 144 6.82 -7.64 -29.24
CA VAL A 144 8.04 -7.06 -28.68
C VAL A 144 9.18 -7.30 -29.66
N ASN A 145 9.68 -6.22 -30.26
CA ASN A 145 10.84 -6.24 -31.17
C ASN A 145 12.10 -5.60 -30.57
N ILE A 146 12.07 -5.26 -29.28
CA ILE A 146 13.19 -4.65 -28.57
C ILE A 146 13.87 -5.73 -27.75
N ASN A 147 15.20 -5.83 -27.83
CA ASN A 147 15.98 -6.71 -26.98
C ASN A 147 16.31 -5.98 -25.67
N THR A 148 15.52 -6.25 -24.63
CA THR A 148 15.71 -5.72 -23.27
C THR A 148 17.14 -5.91 -22.76
N GLY A 149 17.74 -7.08 -23.01
CA GLY A 149 19.10 -7.39 -22.57
C GLY A 149 20.13 -6.43 -23.16
N ASP A 150 19.97 -6.09 -24.45
CA ASP A 150 20.86 -5.18 -25.18
C ASP A 150 20.65 -3.73 -24.71
N GLU A 151 19.40 -3.26 -24.60
CA GLU A 151 19.12 -1.89 -24.15
C GLU A 151 19.66 -1.64 -22.73
N PHE A 152 19.52 -2.60 -21.80
CA PHE A 152 20.14 -2.48 -20.47
C PHE A 152 21.67 -2.55 -20.52
N LYS A 153 22.24 -3.29 -21.46
CA LYS A 153 23.69 -3.37 -21.64
C LYS A 153 24.23 -2.02 -22.11
N GLU A 154 23.63 -1.41 -23.14
CA GLU A 154 24.04 -0.09 -23.64
C GLU A 154 23.97 0.98 -22.55
N MET A 155 22.88 1.02 -21.75
CA MET A 155 22.79 1.94 -20.61
C MET A 155 23.91 1.71 -19.59
N LEU A 156 24.23 0.45 -19.28
CA LEU A 156 25.33 0.12 -18.37
C LEU A 156 26.70 0.49 -18.96
N ASP A 157 26.91 0.29 -20.26
CA ASP A 157 28.17 0.60 -20.94
C ASP A 157 28.40 2.12 -20.95
N ILE A 158 27.36 2.91 -21.17
CA ILE A 158 27.39 4.38 -21.03
C ILE A 158 27.84 4.78 -19.61
N LEU A 159 27.15 4.29 -18.59
CA LEU A 159 27.41 4.69 -17.20
C LEU A 159 28.76 4.18 -16.67
N ASN A 160 29.14 2.95 -17.01
CA ASN A 160 30.44 2.39 -16.62
C ASN A 160 31.60 2.98 -17.41
N GLY A 161 31.35 3.50 -18.63
CA GLY A 161 32.35 4.19 -19.44
C GLY A 161 32.97 5.40 -18.74
N MET A 162 32.22 6.05 -17.85
CA MET A 162 32.72 7.13 -16.98
C MET A 162 33.73 6.67 -15.94
N LYS A 163 33.73 5.37 -15.58
CA LYS A 163 34.51 4.81 -14.47
C LYS A 163 34.31 5.58 -13.15
N PRO A 164 33.07 5.71 -12.66
CA PRO A 164 32.75 6.56 -11.52
C PRO A 164 33.52 6.18 -10.25
N ASP A 165 33.75 4.89 -9.99
CA ASP A 165 34.57 4.44 -8.85
C ASP A 165 36.01 4.99 -8.91
N SER A 166 36.60 5.05 -10.11
CA SER A 166 37.94 5.62 -10.31
C SER A 166 37.95 7.13 -10.10
N LEU A 167 36.90 7.82 -10.56
CA LEU A 167 36.75 9.27 -10.39
C LEU A 167 36.54 9.64 -8.92
N VAL A 168 35.80 8.84 -8.15
CA VAL A 168 35.66 9.04 -6.69
C VAL A 168 37.03 8.98 -6.02
N SER A 169 37.85 7.97 -6.34
CA SER A 169 39.20 7.86 -5.78
C SER A 169 40.12 9.02 -6.23
N GLU A 170 39.96 9.51 -7.46
CA GLU A 170 40.70 10.69 -7.94
C GLU A 170 40.30 11.96 -7.17
N ILE A 171 39.00 12.16 -6.94
CA ILE A 171 38.49 13.28 -6.17
C ILE A 171 38.95 13.20 -4.71
N ASP A 172 38.99 12.01 -4.09
CA ASP A 172 39.53 11.84 -2.75
C ASP A 172 40.97 12.35 -2.64
N ASN A 173 41.82 12.04 -3.62
CA ASN A 173 43.19 12.55 -3.65
C ASN A 173 43.25 14.06 -3.88
N ASN A 174 42.39 14.59 -4.75
CA ASN A 174 42.30 16.03 -5.02
C ASN A 174 41.81 16.81 -3.80
N LEU A 175 40.85 16.27 -3.04
CA LEU A 175 40.35 16.86 -1.81
C LEU A 175 41.46 16.96 -0.76
N ILE A 176 42.28 15.92 -0.59
CA ILE A 176 43.44 15.96 0.32
C ILE A 176 44.41 17.07 -0.09
N GLY A 177 44.81 17.10 -1.36
CA GLY A 177 45.73 18.15 -1.85
C GLY A 177 45.14 19.56 -1.71
N LYS A 178 43.82 19.70 -1.86
CA LYS A 178 43.13 20.98 -1.73
C LYS A 178 42.96 21.41 -0.27
N SER A 179 42.74 20.45 0.63
CA SER A 179 42.75 20.66 2.08
C SER A 179 44.10 21.23 2.54
N ASP A 180 45.20 20.60 2.13
CA ASP A 180 46.56 21.06 2.41
C ASP A 180 46.81 22.49 1.89
N GLU A 181 46.36 22.80 0.67
CA GLU A 181 46.46 24.13 0.07
C GLU A 181 45.70 25.18 0.90
N VAL A 182 44.45 24.88 1.28
CA VAL A 182 43.62 25.78 2.10
C VAL A 182 44.22 25.98 3.49
N VAL A 183 44.70 24.92 4.15
CA VAL A 183 45.38 25.03 5.45
C VAL A 183 46.61 25.92 5.35
N HIS A 184 47.43 25.76 4.31
CA HIS A 184 48.60 26.62 4.09
C HIS A 184 48.21 28.09 3.83
N LEU A 185 47.11 28.35 3.11
CA LEU A 185 46.60 29.71 2.91
C LEU A 185 46.05 30.32 4.20
N LEU A 186 45.39 29.52 5.04
CA LEU A 186 44.91 29.92 6.37
C LEU A 186 46.06 30.25 7.31
N ASP A 187 47.13 29.46 7.31
CA ASP A 187 48.34 29.74 8.10
C ASP A 187 48.98 31.08 7.66
N ARG A 188 49.06 31.34 6.34
CA ARG A 188 49.53 32.64 5.81
C ARG A 188 48.62 33.80 6.20
N LEU A 189 47.31 33.59 6.22
CA LEU A 189 46.35 34.60 6.67
C LEU A 189 46.57 34.91 8.15
N LYS A 190 46.72 33.89 8.99
CA LYS A 190 46.99 34.03 10.43
C LYS A 190 48.28 34.81 10.71
N ASP A 191 49.37 34.49 10.01
CA ASP A 191 50.64 35.22 10.14
C ASP A 191 50.45 36.71 9.83
N ARG A 192 49.76 37.03 8.73
CA ARG A 192 49.50 38.42 8.34
C ARG A 192 48.57 39.15 9.30
N LEU A 193 47.54 38.49 9.83
CA LEU A 193 46.66 39.07 10.83
C LEU A 193 47.40 39.46 12.12
N THR A 194 48.41 38.67 12.50
CA THR A 194 49.24 38.92 13.69
C THR A 194 50.15 40.16 13.54
N GLU A 195 50.48 40.53 12.30
CA GLU A 195 51.32 41.70 11.98
C GLU A 195 50.52 43.02 11.91
N LEU A 196 49.19 42.96 11.94
CA LEU A 196 48.34 44.15 11.77
C LEU A 196 48.22 44.95 13.08
N PRO A 197 48.32 46.29 13.03
CA PRO A 197 48.07 47.17 14.17
C PRO A 197 46.56 47.40 14.37
N LEU A 198 45.78 46.33 14.50
CA LEU A 198 44.32 46.35 14.67
C LEU A 198 43.90 46.14 16.13
N ASP A 199 42.60 46.26 16.41
CA ASP A 199 41.99 45.92 17.70
C ASP A 199 42.34 44.46 18.07
N SER A 200 43.11 44.29 19.15
CA SER A 200 43.63 42.99 19.58
C SER A 200 42.53 41.97 19.85
N VAL A 201 41.32 42.41 20.23
CA VAL A 201 40.20 41.49 20.49
C VAL A 201 39.68 40.91 19.17
N ARG A 202 39.42 41.76 18.18
CA ARG A 202 38.90 41.32 16.87
C ARG A 202 39.90 40.46 16.11
N VAL A 203 41.18 40.78 16.19
CA VAL A 203 42.25 39.97 15.58
C VAL A 203 42.32 38.59 16.25
N THR A 204 42.20 38.52 17.57
CA THR A 204 42.20 37.24 18.30
C THR A 204 41.00 36.39 17.89
N GLU A 205 39.79 36.96 17.84
CA GLU A 205 38.58 36.25 17.40
C GLU A 205 38.68 35.76 15.94
N ALA A 206 39.26 36.58 15.05
CA ALA A 206 39.50 36.18 13.66
C ALA A 206 40.51 35.02 13.55
N ILE A 207 41.58 35.04 14.36
CA ILE A 207 42.56 33.95 14.42
C ILE A 207 41.92 32.67 14.94
N ASP A 208 41.08 32.75 15.98
CA ASP A 208 40.35 31.59 16.52
C ASP A 208 39.44 30.97 15.44
N GLY A 209 38.76 31.81 14.65
CA GLY A 209 37.95 31.36 13.50
C GLY A 209 38.78 30.68 12.41
N VAL A 210 39.94 31.26 12.05
CA VAL A 210 40.88 30.66 11.09
C VAL A 210 41.41 29.31 11.58
N ASP A 211 41.77 29.21 12.86
CA ASP A 211 42.22 27.96 13.49
C ASP A 211 41.12 26.89 13.47
N ALA A 212 39.86 27.27 13.74
CA ALA A 212 38.72 26.35 13.67
C ALA A 212 38.49 25.79 12.25
N ILE A 213 38.67 26.62 11.22
CA ILE A 213 38.61 26.18 9.82
C ILE A 213 39.77 25.22 9.51
N SER A 214 41.00 25.57 9.91
CA SER A 214 42.20 24.73 9.71
C SER A 214 42.04 23.35 10.37
N SER A 215 41.55 23.31 11.60
CA SER A 215 41.21 22.07 12.32
C SER A 215 40.15 21.24 11.58
N THR A 216 39.14 21.89 11.01
CA THR A 216 38.09 21.20 10.23
C THR A 216 38.68 20.47 9.01
N PHE A 217 39.56 21.13 8.25
CA PHE A 217 40.23 20.52 7.11
C PHE A 217 41.14 19.34 7.51
N LYS A 218 41.86 19.44 8.63
CA LYS A 218 42.64 18.31 9.19
C LYS A 218 41.75 17.13 9.58
N VAL A 219 40.55 17.38 10.09
CA VAL A 219 39.57 16.32 10.37
C VAL A 219 39.08 15.66 9.08
N TYR A 220 38.83 16.44 8.03
CA TYR A 220 38.45 15.90 6.71
C TYR A 220 39.56 15.01 6.12
N ASP A 221 40.82 15.43 6.18
CA ASP A 221 41.94 14.61 5.70
C ASP A 221 42.10 13.32 6.49
N ALA A 222 41.96 13.38 7.82
CA ALA A 222 41.97 12.17 8.65
C ALA A 222 40.86 11.20 8.26
N TYR A 223 39.68 11.69 7.90
CA TYR A 223 38.58 10.86 7.40
C TYR A 223 38.90 10.22 6.06
N LEU A 224 39.39 11.01 5.09
CA LEU A 224 39.75 10.54 3.74
C LEU A 224 40.91 9.54 3.75
N THR A 225 41.84 9.68 4.70
CA THR A 225 43.02 8.81 4.85
C THR A 225 42.83 7.66 5.86
N HIS A 226 41.60 7.50 6.40
CA HIS A 226 41.25 6.48 7.39
C HIS A 226 42.10 6.51 8.67
N GLN A 227 42.50 7.69 9.11
CA GLN A 227 43.24 7.92 10.35
C GLN A 227 42.28 8.17 11.53
N ALA A 228 42.79 7.99 12.75
CA ALA A 228 42.01 8.27 13.96
C ALA A 228 41.82 9.77 14.14
N VAL A 229 40.57 10.21 14.22
CA VAL A 229 40.22 11.62 14.42
C VAL A 229 40.38 11.99 15.90
N THR A 230 41.31 12.89 16.22
CA THR A 230 41.57 13.37 17.59
C THR A 230 40.75 14.61 17.96
N GLU A 231 40.27 15.39 17.00
CA GLU A 231 39.49 16.62 17.22
C GLU A 231 38.00 16.40 16.93
N LYS A 232 37.11 16.85 17.83
CA LYS A 232 35.65 16.61 17.72
C LYS A 232 34.84 17.80 17.21
N GLN A 233 35.43 18.99 17.12
CA GLN A 233 34.71 20.20 16.75
C GLN A 233 34.98 20.51 15.28
N VAL A 234 33.93 20.42 14.47
CA VAL A 234 33.94 20.69 13.03
C VAL A 234 33.03 21.91 12.80
N VAL A 235 33.54 22.92 12.11
CA VAL A 235 32.74 24.08 11.68
C VAL A 235 32.32 23.92 10.22
N ILE A 236 31.48 24.82 9.72
CA ILE A 236 31.18 24.92 8.29
C ILE A 236 32.17 25.96 7.72
N PRO A 237 33.19 25.57 6.95
CA PRO A 237 34.28 26.45 6.54
C PRO A 237 33.82 27.75 5.88
N GLU A 238 32.81 27.70 5.00
CA GLU A 238 32.27 28.85 4.29
C GLU A 238 31.63 29.86 5.25
N ARG A 239 30.88 29.35 6.23
CA ARG A 239 30.19 30.17 7.22
C ARG A 239 31.18 30.81 8.18
N GLU A 240 32.15 30.02 8.64
CA GLU A 240 33.15 30.50 9.58
C GLU A 240 34.06 31.53 8.91
N PHE A 241 34.45 31.30 7.65
CA PHE A 241 35.24 32.27 6.90
C PHE A 241 34.48 33.59 6.69
N ALA A 242 33.16 33.54 6.43
CA ALA A 242 32.34 34.74 6.36
C ALA A 242 32.26 35.50 7.70
N ASN A 243 32.31 34.80 8.85
CA ASN A 243 32.39 35.43 10.16
C ASN A 243 33.74 36.15 10.34
N VAL A 244 34.84 35.51 9.93
CA VAL A 244 36.18 36.10 9.93
C VAL A 244 36.21 37.36 9.06
N GLU A 245 35.64 37.30 7.85
CA GLU A 245 35.49 38.46 6.95
C GLU A 245 34.71 39.61 7.62
N ALA A 246 33.67 39.32 8.40
CA ALA A 246 32.83 40.32 9.05
C ALA A 246 33.46 40.96 10.30
N LEU A 247 34.33 40.23 11.02
CA LEU A 247 35.07 40.74 12.18
C LEU A 247 36.15 41.74 11.78
N LEU A 248 36.67 41.57 10.56
CA LEU A 248 37.79 42.31 10.02
C LEU A 248 37.31 43.53 9.20
N ASP A 249 37.74 44.73 9.58
CA ASP A 249 37.46 45.94 8.80
C ASP A 249 38.34 45.97 7.55
N THR A 250 37.80 45.49 6.44
CA THR A 250 38.48 45.36 5.15
C THR A 250 38.96 46.69 4.56
N SER A 251 38.50 47.83 5.06
CA SER A 251 38.93 49.15 4.59
C SER A 251 40.38 49.50 4.98
N ALA A 252 40.95 48.79 5.95
CA ALA A 252 42.33 48.97 6.41
C ALA A 252 43.33 47.99 5.77
N PHE A 253 42.88 47.15 4.83
CA PHE A 253 43.69 46.06 4.29
C PHE A 253 44.53 46.49 3.11
N ASP A 254 45.78 46.01 3.08
CA ASP A 254 46.61 46.11 1.89
C ASP A 254 46.18 45.10 0.82
N SER A 255 46.64 45.31 -0.42
CA SER A 255 46.30 44.44 -1.54
C SER A 255 46.77 43.00 -1.35
N SER A 256 47.79 42.76 -0.52
CA SER A 256 48.32 41.41 -0.27
C SER A 256 47.41 40.59 0.64
N LEU A 257 46.87 41.21 1.69
CA LEU A 257 45.94 40.57 2.62
C LEU A 257 44.60 40.30 1.94
N MET A 258 44.11 41.26 1.14
CA MET A 258 42.91 41.06 0.33
C MET A 258 43.05 39.88 -0.63
N GLN A 259 44.22 39.71 -1.25
CA GLN A 259 44.48 38.57 -2.14
C GLN A 259 44.48 37.24 -1.37
N ILE A 260 45.13 37.17 -0.20
CA ILE A 260 45.15 35.94 0.61
C ILE A 260 43.72 35.54 1.03
N MET A 261 42.90 36.50 1.42
CA MET A 261 41.51 36.22 1.80
C MET A 261 40.69 35.68 0.62
N GLU A 262 40.84 36.26 -0.56
CA GLU A 262 40.17 35.76 -1.76
C GLU A 262 40.68 34.36 -2.15
N ASP A 263 41.99 34.11 -2.05
CA ASP A 263 42.58 32.79 -2.31
C ASP A 263 42.02 31.73 -1.35
N VAL A 264 41.91 32.04 -0.05
CA VAL A 264 41.29 31.14 0.94
C VAL A 264 39.83 30.85 0.57
N LYS A 265 39.05 31.90 0.28
CA LYS A 265 37.64 31.78 -0.11
C LYS A 265 37.47 30.92 -1.35
N GLN A 266 38.28 31.15 -2.38
CA GLN A 266 38.29 30.36 -3.60
C GLN A 266 38.67 28.90 -3.31
N GLY A 267 39.68 28.69 -2.47
CA GLY A 267 40.12 27.36 -2.04
C GLY A 267 39.02 26.56 -1.35
N ILE A 268 38.33 27.17 -0.38
CA ILE A 268 37.18 26.57 0.32
C ILE A 268 36.06 26.24 -0.68
N ASN A 269 35.69 27.17 -1.57
CA ASN A 269 34.64 26.94 -2.56
C ASN A 269 34.98 25.82 -3.56
N GLN A 270 36.26 25.72 -3.97
CA GLN A 270 36.74 24.65 -4.84
C GLN A 270 36.70 23.29 -4.13
N TYR A 271 37.12 23.23 -2.87
CA TYR A 271 36.99 22.02 -2.05
C TYR A 271 35.52 21.59 -1.96
N ARG A 272 34.62 22.53 -1.63
CA ARG A 272 33.18 22.25 -1.53
C ARG A 272 32.58 21.74 -2.85
N SER A 273 33.00 22.31 -3.97
CA SER A 273 32.57 21.87 -5.29
C SER A 273 33.00 20.43 -5.61
N GLN A 274 34.20 20.03 -5.16
CA GLN A 274 34.68 18.65 -5.29
C GLN A 274 33.91 17.67 -4.39
N GLU A 275 33.55 18.07 -3.16
CA GLU A 275 32.70 17.25 -2.29
C GLU A 275 31.33 16.97 -2.93
N ILE A 276 30.69 18.00 -3.48
CA ILE A 276 29.39 17.86 -4.18
C ILE A 276 29.52 16.88 -5.35
N LEU A 277 30.56 17.05 -6.18
CA LEU A 277 30.82 16.15 -7.30
C LEU A 277 31.05 14.70 -6.84
N LYS A 278 31.76 14.50 -5.72
CA LYS A 278 31.96 13.18 -5.13
C LYS A 278 30.64 12.55 -4.70
N ASP A 279 29.78 13.30 -4.03
CA ASP A 279 28.44 12.82 -3.61
C ASP A 279 27.56 12.45 -4.81
N ASP A 280 27.63 13.23 -5.89
CA ASP A 280 26.92 12.95 -7.15
C ASP A 280 27.45 11.67 -7.81
N LEU A 281 28.78 11.46 -7.84
CA LEU A 281 29.38 10.23 -8.37
C LEU A 281 29.04 9.00 -7.53
N ILE A 282 29.05 9.11 -6.20
CA ILE A 282 28.60 8.02 -5.29
C ILE A 282 27.13 7.69 -5.55
N SER A 283 26.30 8.72 -5.75
CA SER A 283 24.90 8.55 -6.13
C SER A 283 24.76 7.83 -7.47
N LEU A 284 25.60 8.15 -8.46
CA LEU A 284 25.65 7.46 -9.74
C LEU A 284 26.05 5.98 -9.61
N VAL A 285 27.03 5.65 -8.77
CA VAL A 285 27.42 4.25 -8.48
C VAL A 285 26.23 3.46 -7.92
N ASN A 286 25.44 4.08 -7.05
CA ASN A 286 24.20 3.47 -6.54
C ASN A 286 23.14 3.32 -7.64
N GLY A 287 23.04 4.28 -8.56
CA GLY A 287 22.22 4.19 -9.76
C GLY A 287 22.60 3.00 -10.64
N ILE A 288 23.89 2.79 -10.91
CA ILE A 288 24.38 1.65 -11.68
C ILE A 288 23.97 0.32 -11.02
N LYS A 289 24.04 0.21 -9.69
CA LYS A 289 23.54 -0.97 -8.94
C LYS A 289 22.03 -1.14 -9.12
N GLY A 290 21.27 -0.05 -9.04
CA GLY A 290 19.84 -0.02 -9.31
C GLY A 290 19.50 -0.51 -10.73
N LEU A 291 20.25 -0.05 -11.73
CA LEU A 291 20.07 -0.44 -13.13
C LEU A 291 20.36 -1.93 -13.36
N LYS A 292 21.39 -2.49 -12.71
CA LYS A 292 21.68 -3.95 -12.74
C LYS A 292 20.53 -4.76 -12.12
N ARG A 293 19.92 -4.26 -11.05
CA ARG A 293 18.74 -4.89 -10.43
C ARG A 293 17.52 -4.82 -11.35
N ALA A 294 17.27 -3.65 -11.94
CA ALA A 294 16.21 -3.44 -12.93
C ALA A 294 16.34 -4.43 -14.11
N LYS A 295 17.54 -4.57 -14.67
CA LYS A 295 17.85 -5.57 -15.72
C LYS A 295 17.44 -6.99 -15.29
N THR A 296 17.85 -7.40 -14.09
CA THR A 296 17.54 -8.74 -13.57
C THR A 296 16.03 -8.97 -13.43
N ILE A 297 15.30 -7.98 -12.91
CA ILE A 297 13.83 -8.05 -12.77
C ILE A 297 13.19 -8.17 -14.15
N MET A 298 13.59 -7.33 -15.11
CA MET A 298 13.00 -7.31 -16.44
C MET A 298 13.25 -8.62 -17.20
N LEU A 299 14.47 -9.17 -17.16
CA LEU A 299 14.78 -10.44 -17.79
C LEU A 299 14.03 -11.62 -17.15
N LYS A 300 13.84 -11.58 -15.83
CA LYS A 300 13.01 -12.56 -15.12
C LYS A 300 11.55 -12.44 -15.55
N TYR A 301 11.04 -11.22 -15.68
CA TYR A 301 9.69 -10.97 -16.16
C TYR A 301 9.48 -11.61 -17.54
N GLU A 302 10.32 -11.29 -18.51
CA GLU A 302 10.23 -11.79 -19.88
C GLU A 302 10.39 -13.31 -19.99
N GLY A 303 11.34 -13.87 -19.23
CA GLY A 303 11.68 -15.29 -19.31
C GLY A 303 10.67 -16.21 -18.65
N THR A 304 10.24 -15.91 -17.42
CA THR A 304 9.44 -16.84 -16.61
C THR A 304 8.05 -16.32 -16.27
N LEU A 305 7.88 -15.02 -15.99
CA LEU A 305 6.61 -14.51 -15.48
C LEU A 305 5.61 -14.16 -16.58
N ARG A 306 6.08 -13.66 -17.74
CA ARG A 306 5.21 -13.14 -18.80
C ARG A 306 4.17 -14.15 -19.29
N LYS A 307 4.55 -15.42 -19.48
CA LYS A 307 3.61 -16.49 -19.88
C LYS A 307 2.53 -16.73 -18.82
N ASP A 308 2.92 -16.75 -17.56
CA ASP A 308 2.03 -16.92 -16.43
C ASP A 308 1.07 -15.74 -16.26
N VAL A 309 1.56 -14.53 -16.51
CA VAL A 309 0.77 -13.29 -16.55
C VAL A 309 -0.26 -13.35 -17.66
N GLN A 310 0.15 -13.66 -18.89
CA GLN A 310 -0.76 -13.77 -20.04
C GLN A 310 -1.88 -14.80 -19.79
N LYS A 311 -1.53 -15.95 -19.20
CA LYS A 311 -2.52 -16.96 -18.80
C LYS A 311 -3.46 -16.43 -17.70
N SER A 312 -2.89 -15.86 -16.64
CA SER A 312 -3.67 -15.40 -15.48
C SER A 312 -4.59 -14.24 -15.82
N ALA A 313 -4.13 -13.28 -16.63
CA ALA A 313 -4.91 -12.13 -17.05
C ALA A 313 -6.16 -12.54 -17.83
N LYS A 314 -6.03 -13.51 -18.75
CA LYS A 314 -7.17 -14.08 -19.48
C LYS A 314 -8.17 -14.79 -18.56
N ILE A 315 -7.69 -15.61 -17.62
CA ILE A 315 -8.55 -16.31 -16.66
C ILE A 315 -9.33 -15.31 -15.81
N LEU A 316 -8.68 -14.25 -15.32
CA LEU A 316 -9.35 -13.22 -14.53
C LEU A 316 -10.39 -12.45 -15.34
N LYS A 317 -10.10 -12.09 -16.61
CA LYS A 317 -11.11 -11.46 -17.47
C LYS A 317 -12.30 -12.37 -17.72
N ALA A 318 -12.07 -13.65 -18.00
CA ALA A 318 -13.14 -14.62 -18.15
C ALA A 318 -14.00 -14.77 -16.88
N ASN A 319 -13.38 -14.79 -15.70
CA ASN A 319 -14.11 -14.79 -14.42
C ASN A 319 -14.94 -13.52 -14.23
N VAL A 320 -14.38 -12.35 -14.53
CA VAL A 320 -15.11 -11.07 -14.47
C VAL A 320 -16.32 -11.10 -15.41
N THR A 321 -16.13 -11.52 -16.66
CA THR A 321 -17.22 -11.69 -17.61
C THR A 321 -18.30 -12.64 -17.08
N LEU A 322 -17.92 -13.80 -16.52
CA LEU A 322 -18.86 -14.76 -15.97
C LEU A 322 -19.64 -14.20 -14.77
N SER A 323 -19.00 -13.37 -13.94
CA SER A 323 -19.64 -12.71 -12.81
C SER A 323 -20.58 -11.58 -13.22
N GLU A 324 -20.25 -10.82 -14.28
CA GLU A 324 -21.16 -9.84 -14.91
C GLU A 324 -22.40 -10.53 -15.52
N MET A 325 -22.20 -11.68 -16.18
CA MET A 325 -23.31 -12.52 -16.67
C MET A 325 -24.19 -13.04 -15.53
N ALA A 326 -23.59 -13.47 -14.42
CA ALA A 326 -24.34 -13.89 -13.23
C ALA A 326 -25.13 -12.73 -12.62
N GLU A 327 -24.59 -11.51 -12.63
CA GLU A 327 -25.29 -10.32 -12.15
C GLU A 327 -26.51 -9.97 -13.03
N ALA A 328 -26.41 -10.15 -14.35
CA ALA A 328 -27.57 -10.01 -15.24
C ALA A 328 -28.72 -10.96 -14.87
N ILE A 329 -28.39 -12.21 -14.52
CA ILE A 329 -29.38 -13.21 -14.08
C ILE A 329 -29.96 -12.87 -12.70
N GLU A 330 -29.15 -12.33 -11.79
CA GLU A 330 -29.62 -11.79 -10.51
C GLU A 330 -30.58 -10.60 -10.68
N ASN A 331 -30.30 -9.70 -11.63
CA ASN A 331 -31.18 -8.59 -11.98
C ASN A 331 -32.52 -9.12 -12.51
N TYR A 332 -32.49 -10.10 -13.42
CA TYR A 332 -33.70 -10.76 -13.92
C TYR A 332 -34.56 -11.31 -12.77
N LYS A 333 -33.96 -12.01 -11.80
CA LYS A 333 -34.69 -12.51 -10.63
C LYS A 333 -35.28 -11.38 -9.79
N ARG A 334 -34.58 -10.26 -9.61
CA ARG A 334 -35.10 -9.10 -8.86
C ARG A 334 -36.35 -8.51 -9.52
N GLU A 335 -36.43 -8.56 -10.85
CA GLU A 335 -37.57 -8.06 -11.62
C GLU A 335 -38.73 -9.07 -11.71
N HIS A 336 -38.42 -10.36 -11.83
CA HIS A 336 -39.40 -11.41 -12.16
C HIS A 336 -39.75 -12.33 -10.99
N GLY A 337 -39.03 -12.24 -9.86
CA GLY A 337 -39.26 -13.01 -8.63
C GLY A 337 -38.54 -14.37 -8.56
N SER A 338 -38.16 -14.96 -9.70
CA SER A 338 -37.46 -16.25 -9.78
C SER A 338 -36.37 -16.25 -10.86
N TYR A 339 -35.45 -17.23 -10.79
CA TYR A 339 -34.45 -17.40 -11.84
C TYR A 339 -35.07 -17.95 -13.14
N PRO A 340 -34.46 -17.66 -14.31
CA PRO A 340 -34.89 -18.22 -15.59
C PRO A 340 -34.95 -19.76 -15.54
N PRO A 341 -36.01 -20.43 -16.03
CA PRO A 341 -36.11 -21.89 -15.95
C PRO A 341 -34.94 -22.64 -16.61
N GLU A 342 -34.67 -23.87 -16.18
CA GLU A 342 -33.68 -24.73 -16.85
C GLU A 342 -34.05 -24.93 -18.34
N GLY A 343 -33.08 -24.76 -19.23
CA GLY A 343 -33.28 -24.84 -20.69
C GLY A 343 -33.88 -23.58 -21.33
N SER A 344 -34.12 -22.51 -20.56
CA SER A 344 -34.46 -21.20 -21.13
C SER A 344 -33.26 -20.59 -21.85
N ASP A 345 -33.54 -19.83 -22.92
CA ASP A 345 -32.53 -19.03 -23.59
C ASP A 345 -32.21 -17.78 -22.75
N ILE A 346 -31.08 -17.82 -22.06
CA ILE A 346 -30.60 -16.74 -21.19
C ILE A 346 -29.73 -15.72 -21.93
N GLU A 347 -29.41 -15.96 -23.21
CA GLU A 347 -28.57 -15.06 -24.01
C GLU A 347 -29.15 -13.63 -24.08
N PRO A 348 -30.46 -13.42 -24.36
CA PRO A 348 -31.03 -12.07 -24.43
C PRO A 348 -30.99 -11.33 -23.09
N ILE A 349 -31.13 -12.06 -21.98
CA ILE A 349 -31.06 -11.50 -20.62
C ILE A 349 -29.66 -10.96 -20.38
N ILE A 350 -28.64 -11.77 -20.69
CA ILE A 350 -27.24 -11.42 -20.51
C ILE A 350 -26.82 -10.29 -21.45
N HIS A 351 -27.14 -10.39 -22.75
CA HIS A 351 -26.72 -9.42 -23.76
C HIS A 351 -27.18 -8.01 -23.41
N SER A 352 -28.43 -7.85 -22.99
CA SER A 352 -28.98 -6.54 -22.61
C SER A 352 -28.18 -5.84 -21.51
N HIS A 353 -27.49 -6.61 -20.65
CA HIS A 353 -26.67 -6.08 -19.56
C HIS A 353 -25.30 -5.54 -20.03
N PHE A 354 -24.83 -5.95 -21.21
CA PHE A 354 -23.57 -5.49 -21.80
C PHE A 354 -23.72 -4.31 -22.76
N VAL A 355 -24.95 -3.79 -22.90
CA VAL A 355 -25.26 -2.66 -23.76
C VAL A 355 -25.41 -1.41 -22.89
N GLU A 356 -24.49 -0.46 -23.06
CA GLU A 356 -24.52 0.82 -22.35
C GLU A 356 -25.01 1.94 -23.28
N VAL A 357 -25.91 2.81 -22.80
CA VAL A 357 -26.27 4.05 -23.49
C VAL A 357 -25.56 5.21 -22.80
N THR A 358 -24.68 5.90 -23.53
CA THR A 358 -23.92 7.03 -23.01
C THR A 358 -24.82 8.25 -22.80
N MET A 359 -24.35 9.23 -22.01
CA MET A 359 -25.07 10.51 -21.82
C MET A 359 -25.31 11.28 -23.13
N GLY A 360 -24.54 10.99 -24.19
CA GLY A 360 -24.73 11.56 -25.53
C GLY A 360 -25.74 10.82 -26.40
N GLY A 361 -26.33 9.71 -25.91
CA GLY A 361 -27.26 8.87 -26.67
C GLY A 361 -26.60 7.76 -27.49
N ASP A 362 -25.27 7.69 -27.52
CA ASP A 362 -24.56 6.62 -28.23
C ASP A 362 -24.69 5.28 -27.50
N THR A 363 -24.95 4.21 -28.24
CA THR A 363 -25.00 2.84 -27.72
C THR A 363 -23.64 2.15 -27.86
N ILE A 364 -23.09 1.67 -26.75
CA ILE A 364 -21.85 0.89 -26.69
C ILE A 364 -22.21 -0.55 -26.32
N ASP A 365 -22.12 -1.45 -27.29
CA ASP A 365 -22.29 -2.89 -27.06
C ASP A 365 -20.92 -3.54 -26.78
N ARG A 366 -20.76 -4.09 -25.58
CA ARG A 366 -19.53 -4.77 -25.14
C ARG A 366 -19.65 -6.30 -25.13
N TYR A 367 -20.78 -6.84 -25.59
CA TYR A 367 -21.11 -8.26 -25.47
C TYR A 367 -20.06 -9.15 -26.15
N GLU A 368 -19.82 -8.96 -27.44
CA GLU A 368 -18.83 -9.75 -28.22
C GLU A 368 -17.42 -9.68 -27.64
N LYS A 369 -17.03 -8.49 -27.15
CA LYS A 369 -15.71 -8.28 -26.53
C LYS A 369 -15.57 -9.14 -25.27
N ASN A 370 -16.59 -9.16 -24.41
CA ASN A 370 -16.56 -9.95 -23.18
C ASN A 370 -16.66 -11.44 -23.47
N LEU A 371 -17.51 -11.85 -24.42
CA LEU A 371 -17.65 -13.25 -24.83
C LEU A 371 -16.35 -13.82 -25.40
N SER A 372 -15.50 -12.99 -26.03
CA SER A 372 -14.20 -13.42 -26.59
C SER A 372 -13.21 -14.01 -25.57
N TYR A 373 -13.43 -13.82 -24.26
CA TYR A 373 -12.63 -14.46 -23.21
C TYR A 373 -13.10 -15.88 -22.86
N LEU A 374 -14.25 -16.31 -23.38
CA LEU A 374 -14.83 -17.64 -23.20
C LEU A 374 -14.71 -18.46 -24.49
N GLU A 375 -14.50 -19.77 -24.38
CA GLU A 375 -14.46 -20.66 -25.56
C GLU A 375 -15.83 -20.80 -26.23
N GLU A 376 -16.89 -20.76 -25.42
CA GLU A 376 -18.29 -20.89 -25.82
C GLU A 376 -19.18 -20.15 -24.82
N PHE A 377 -20.45 -19.97 -25.18
CA PHE A 377 -21.46 -19.41 -24.27
C PHE A 377 -21.57 -20.28 -23.01
N PRO A 378 -21.63 -19.70 -21.80
CA PRO A 378 -21.60 -20.46 -20.56
C PRO A 378 -22.82 -21.39 -20.43
N SER A 379 -22.59 -22.60 -19.92
CA SER A 379 -23.68 -23.50 -19.56
C SER A 379 -24.35 -23.01 -18.28
N TYR A 380 -25.68 -22.91 -18.31
CA TYR A 380 -26.52 -22.51 -17.19
C TYR A 380 -27.15 -23.72 -16.50
N LEU A 381 -26.95 -23.82 -15.19
CA LEU A 381 -27.46 -24.91 -14.38
C LEU A 381 -28.27 -24.35 -13.21
N ILE A 382 -29.53 -24.79 -13.08
CA ILE A 382 -30.37 -24.54 -11.91
C ILE A 382 -30.48 -25.83 -11.09
N ALA A 383 -30.18 -25.74 -9.80
CA ALA A 383 -30.56 -26.77 -8.85
C ALA A 383 -31.92 -26.47 -8.19
N ASP A 384 -32.24 -25.20 -7.99
CA ASP A 384 -33.48 -24.71 -7.38
C ASP A 384 -33.82 -23.31 -7.95
N PRO A 385 -34.97 -23.14 -8.65
CA PRO A 385 -35.35 -21.89 -9.31
C PRO A 385 -35.47 -20.67 -8.38
N GLU A 386 -35.58 -20.89 -7.07
CA GLU A 386 -35.67 -19.84 -6.07
C GLU A 386 -34.38 -19.67 -5.29
N LYS A 387 -33.55 -20.73 -5.17
CA LYS A 387 -32.38 -20.73 -4.28
C LYS A 387 -31.04 -20.55 -4.97
N GLY A 388 -30.89 -20.76 -6.27
CA GLY A 388 -29.61 -20.48 -6.91
C GLY A 388 -29.39 -21.06 -8.29
N PHE A 389 -28.29 -20.64 -8.89
CA PHE A 389 -27.83 -21.11 -10.19
C PHE A 389 -26.30 -21.18 -10.25
N GLU A 390 -25.80 -21.90 -11.25
CA GLU A 390 -24.38 -21.98 -11.58
C GLU A 390 -24.18 -21.73 -13.07
N LEU A 391 -23.28 -20.82 -13.40
CA LEU A 391 -22.72 -20.67 -14.74
C LEU A 391 -21.40 -21.41 -14.80
N ARG A 392 -21.18 -22.21 -15.83
CA ARG A 392 -19.88 -22.84 -16.13
C ARG A 392 -19.41 -22.45 -17.52
N ALA A 393 -18.13 -22.18 -17.66
CA ALA A 393 -17.50 -21.89 -18.94
C ALA A 393 -16.07 -22.43 -18.99
N ARG A 394 -15.45 -22.30 -20.16
CA ARG A 394 -14.02 -22.53 -20.36
C ARG A 394 -13.37 -21.26 -20.88
N VAL A 395 -12.15 -20.98 -20.42
CA VAL A 395 -11.40 -19.77 -20.83
C VAL A 395 -10.80 -19.93 -22.22
N ALA A 396 -11.08 -18.97 -23.10
CA ALA A 396 -10.56 -18.95 -24.46
C ALA A 396 -9.03 -18.93 -24.51
N ASN A 397 -8.44 -19.80 -25.33
CA ASN A 397 -7.00 -19.82 -25.63
C ASN A 397 -6.07 -19.99 -24.40
N ALA A 398 -6.59 -20.51 -23.29
CA ALA A 398 -5.86 -20.73 -22.03
C ALA A 398 -6.03 -22.17 -21.50
N VAL A 399 -5.88 -23.17 -22.39
CA VAL A 399 -5.95 -24.61 -22.09
C VAL A 399 -7.37 -25.07 -21.68
N GLY A 400 -8.42 -24.36 -22.11
CA GLY A 400 -9.81 -24.71 -21.75
C GLY A 400 -10.04 -24.80 -20.24
N THR A 401 -9.32 -23.95 -19.47
CA THR A 401 -9.39 -23.91 -18.01
C THR A 401 -10.85 -23.74 -17.60
N PRO A 402 -11.42 -24.69 -16.84
CA PRO A 402 -12.81 -24.60 -16.42
C PRO A 402 -12.97 -23.50 -15.37
N ILE A 403 -13.99 -22.67 -15.56
CA ILE A 403 -14.38 -21.63 -14.61
C ILE A 403 -15.87 -21.76 -14.29
N PHE A 404 -16.25 -21.41 -13.07
CA PHE A 404 -17.64 -21.34 -12.67
C PHE A 404 -17.91 -20.11 -11.80
N CYS A 405 -19.16 -19.64 -11.87
CA CYS A 405 -19.72 -18.67 -10.95
C CYS A 405 -21.04 -19.24 -10.43
N ARG A 406 -21.10 -19.48 -9.13
CA ARG A 406 -22.30 -20.00 -8.47
C ARG A 406 -22.90 -18.94 -7.56
N LYS A 407 -24.19 -18.70 -7.72
CA LYS A 407 -25.01 -17.88 -6.82
C LYS A 407 -25.93 -18.79 -6.03
N GLU A 408 -25.80 -18.77 -4.71
CA GLU A 408 -26.66 -19.52 -3.79
C GLU A 408 -27.26 -18.56 -2.78
N ILE A 409 -28.56 -18.66 -2.55
CA ILE A 409 -29.25 -17.96 -1.47
C ILE A 409 -29.14 -18.85 -0.23
N LEU A 410 -28.31 -18.42 0.71
CA LEU A 410 -28.10 -19.12 1.97
C LEU A 410 -28.54 -18.23 3.12
N SER A 411 -29.11 -18.85 4.14
CA SER A 411 -29.42 -18.15 5.38
C SER A 411 -28.17 -17.97 6.22
N ASP A 412 -27.97 -16.75 6.71
CA ASP A 412 -26.97 -16.46 7.73
C ASP A 412 -27.44 -16.82 9.15
N TRP A 413 -28.64 -17.42 9.31
CA TRP A 413 -29.20 -17.81 10.61
C TRP A 413 -28.21 -18.61 11.46
N ASP A 414 -27.64 -19.70 10.91
CA ASP A 414 -26.68 -20.54 11.62
C ASP A 414 -25.46 -19.75 12.11
N LYS A 415 -24.99 -18.80 11.30
CA LYS A 415 -23.87 -17.92 11.66
C LYS A 415 -24.25 -17.01 12.83
N VAL A 416 -25.44 -16.42 12.80
CA VAL A 416 -25.97 -15.58 13.88
C VAL A 416 -26.12 -16.38 15.17
N ILE A 417 -26.68 -17.59 15.10
CA ILE A 417 -26.87 -18.46 16.26
C ILE A 417 -25.53 -18.99 16.81
N SER A 418 -24.52 -19.17 15.94
CA SER A 418 -23.20 -19.64 16.34
C SER A 418 -22.46 -18.71 17.32
N ALA A 419 -22.90 -17.45 17.48
CA ALA A 419 -22.35 -16.53 18.46
C ALA A 419 -22.80 -16.83 19.90
N PHE A 420 -23.82 -17.67 20.09
CA PHE A 420 -24.44 -17.95 21.38
C PHE A 420 -24.08 -19.33 21.94
N ALA A 421 -23.99 -19.45 23.27
CA ALA A 421 -23.78 -20.73 23.96
C ALA A 421 -24.98 -21.70 23.85
N GLY A 422 -26.12 -21.20 23.34
CA GLY A 422 -27.33 -21.94 23.02
C GLY A 422 -28.31 -21.04 22.27
N ASN A 423 -29.50 -21.54 21.94
CA ASN A 423 -30.46 -20.76 21.16
C ASN A 423 -30.97 -19.52 21.94
N PRO A 424 -31.22 -18.40 21.24
CA PRO A 424 -31.83 -17.23 21.85
C PRO A 424 -33.24 -17.59 22.34
N THR A 425 -33.59 -17.11 23.53
CA THR A 425 -34.93 -17.23 24.10
C THR A 425 -35.75 -16.00 23.74
N TYR A 426 -36.89 -16.24 23.10
CA TYR A 426 -37.89 -15.24 22.75
C TYR A 426 -39.12 -15.41 23.62
N ARG A 427 -39.67 -14.30 24.11
CA ARG A 427 -40.96 -14.25 24.81
C ARG A 427 -41.75 -13.02 24.41
N THR A 428 -43.06 -13.16 24.25
CA THR A 428 -43.99 -12.05 24.04
C THR A 428 -45.23 -12.21 24.91
N ILE A 429 -45.61 -11.11 25.58
CA ILE A 429 -46.87 -11.05 26.36
C ILE A 429 -48.02 -10.63 25.44
N ASN A 430 -47.75 -9.70 24.52
CA ASN A 430 -48.67 -9.27 23.50
C ASN A 430 -47.88 -9.04 22.20
N PRO A 431 -48.05 -9.90 21.19
CA PRO A 431 -47.25 -9.85 19.97
C PRO A 431 -47.50 -8.59 19.13
N LYS A 432 -48.58 -7.83 19.41
CA LYS A 432 -48.79 -6.51 18.78
C LYS A 432 -47.97 -5.38 19.41
N VAL A 433 -47.42 -5.59 20.61
CA VAL A 433 -46.92 -4.51 21.47
C VAL A 433 -45.46 -4.68 21.87
N THR A 434 -45.04 -5.89 22.27
CA THR A 434 -43.70 -6.09 22.84
C THR A 434 -43.18 -7.52 22.72
N TYR A 435 -41.86 -7.66 22.75
CA TYR A 435 -41.16 -8.92 22.95
C TYR A 435 -39.91 -8.72 23.81
N PHE A 436 -39.44 -9.82 24.40
CA PHE A 436 -38.20 -9.94 25.15
C PHE A 436 -37.33 -10.99 24.47
N LEU A 437 -36.12 -10.58 24.09
CA LEU A 437 -35.16 -11.44 23.43
C LEU A 437 -33.91 -11.54 24.31
N THR A 438 -33.50 -12.76 24.63
CA THR A 438 -32.31 -12.99 25.48
C THR A 438 -31.46 -14.10 24.90
N ALA A 439 -30.15 -14.00 25.05
CA ALA A 439 -29.21 -15.05 24.65
C ALA A 439 -28.02 -15.07 25.60
N ARG A 440 -27.26 -16.18 25.60
CA ARG A 440 -26.01 -16.27 26.37
C ARG A 440 -24.84 -16.27 25.40
N ALA A 441 -23.85 -15.42 25.62
CA ALA A 441 -22.60 -15.43 24.86
C ALA A 441 -21.81 -16.73 25.12
N LYS A 442 -20.89 -17.08 24.21
CA LYS A 442 -19.96 -18.23 24.36
C LYS A 442 -18.74 -17.94 25.22
N ASP A 443 -18.72 -16.81 25.92
CA ASP A 443 -17.63 -16.45 26.82
C ASP A 443 -17.54 -17.43 27.99
N SER A 444 -16.43 -17.39 28.73
CA SER A 444 -16.18 -18.30 29.86
C SER A 444 -17.28 -18.31 30.94
N ARG A 445 -18.14 -17.28 31.00
CA ARG A 445 -19.21 -17.12 31.99
C ARG A 445 -20.62 -17.28 31.43
N ASN A 446 -20.78 -17.55 30.14
CA ASN A 446 -22.07 -17.59 29.46
C ASN A 446 -22.93 -16.34 29.78
N THR A 447 -22.32 -15.17 29.61
CA THR A 447 -22.87 -13.86 29.94
C THR A 447 -24.22 -13.68 29.25
N LEU A 448 -25.24 -13.31 30.04
CA LEU A 448 -26.60 -13.08 29.53
C LEU A 448 -26.66 -11.71 28.84
N ILE A 449 -27.14 -11.70 27.61
CA ILE A 449 -27.37 -10.51 26.80
C ILE A 449 -28.86 -10.42 26.51
N CYS A 450 -29.40 -9.22 26.57
CA CYS A 450 -30.83 -8.97 26.43
C CYS A 450 -31.08 -7.83 25.44
N GLU A 451 -32.01 -8.04 24.52
CA GLU A 451 -32.58 -7.04 23.63
C GLU A 451 -34.09 -7.01 23.82
N ARG A 452 -34.68 -5.83 23.60
CA ARG A 452 -36.12 -5.61 23.83
C ARG A 452 -36.69 -4.79 22.69
N SER A 453 -37.94 -5.10 22.35
CA SER A 453 -38.74 -4.30 21.41
C SER A 453 -38.74 -2.84 21.86
N PRO A 454 -38.71 -1.86 20.94
CA PRO A 454 -39.23 -0.54 21.26
C PRO A 454 -40.70 -0.70 21.70
N VAL A 455 -41.10 -0.04 22.78
CA VAL A 455 -42.48 -0.08 23.26
C VAL A 455 -43.36 0.65 22.23
N ARG A 456 -44.18 -0.09 21.50
CA ARG A 456 -45.10 0.51 20.51
C ARG A 456 -46.39 0.93 21.22
N SER A 457 -46.66 2.23 21.27
CA SER A 457 -47.91 2.77 21.80
C SER A 457 -49.03 2.58 20.76
N GLU A 458 -49.93 1.61 20.99
CA GLU A 458 -51.39 1.84 21.14
C GLU A 458 -52.21 0.54 21.05
N VAL A 459 -52.59 0.00 22.21
CA VAL A 459 -53.94 -0.57 22.48
C VAL A 459 -54.37 -0.19 23.91
N LYS A 460 -54.21 1.07 24.31
CA LYS A 460 -54.80 1.59 25.57
C LYS A 460 -56.09 2.39 25.33
N GLY A 461 -56.41 2.75 24.09
CA GLY A 461 -57.57 3.59 23.75
C GLY A 461 -58.94 2.87 23.67
N LYS A 462 -59.03 1.57 23.95
CA LYS A 462 -60.32 0.83 23.85
C LYS A 462 -60.81 0.19 25.15
N GLU A 463 -59.97 0.02 26.18
CA GLU A 463 -60.43 -0.56 27.45
C GLU A 463 -60.88 0.51 28.47
N GLU A 464 -60.31 1.72 28.46
CA GLU A 464 -60.74 2.82 29.36
C GLU A 464 -62.13 3.41 29.02
N LYS A 465 -62.67 3.15 27.82
CA LYS A 465 -64.05 3.55 27.45
C LYS A 465 -65.13 2.59 27.92
N LEU A 466 -64.78 1.39 28.40
CA LEU A 466 -65.75 0.41 28.92
C LEU A 466 -65.91 0.45 30.44
N GLU A 467 -65.00 1.12 31.17
CA GLU A 467 -65.12 1.37 32.62
C GLU A 467 -65.70 2.75 32.95
N THR A 468 -65.84 3.65 31.97
CA THR A 468 -66.54 4.94 32.14
C THR A 468 -68.00 4.93 31.70
N GLU A 469 -68.52 3.79 31.21
CA GLU A 469 -69.94 3.55 30.89
C GLU A 469 -70.58 2.41 31.70
N LYS A 470 -70.12 2.17 32.94
CA LYS A 470 -70.81 1.30 33.91
C LYS A 470 -71.22 2.03 35.18
#